data_AF-A0A7K8CNV9-F1
#
_entry.id   AF-A0A7K8CNV9-F1
#
_cell.length_a   1.000
_cell.length_b   1.000
_cell.length_c   1.000
_cell.angle_alpha   90.00
_cell.angle_beta   90.00
_cell.angle_gamma   90.00
#
_symmetry.space_group_name_H-M   'P 1'
#
loop_
_entity.id
_entity.type
_entity.pdbx_description
1 polymer ?
#
loop_
_entity_poly.entity_id
_entity_poly.type
_entity_poly.pdbx_seq_one_letter_code
_entity_poly.pdbx_strand_id
1 'polypeptide(L)'
;YFLRQKFGRSVQLHVLEKATVGGRLHTLDIEGAAYEAGGAVIHPLNLHMKHFVKELGLSVASVQDSLTGVYNGEEFVFEESSWSFITLLKMLWRYGLNFLRMSMWVEDILDKFMRIYRYQMHDYAFSSNERLLHALGGDDFTRLLNQTIDEAMQKAGFSQKFINEMVCPVIRGDYGQGVTINGFVGAVSLAGVQSGLWSVKGGNKLVCSGLIYSSKAEVIPGTVVSIEPKIRPRPGGDPVKLYQVTYNTSSGLTGDTYDIVVIAAPLGRKMADITFRNFNPPIPEFPNPYHQTVTTLVHGRVNTSFFGYQDPQAFHFGAIFTTDNPKLFINSLGVVSPVGDTGTGRKLPLQSAVWKVFSKEVLTKAQLNLLFSSYDSVKVKQWLAYPQYSPPEKCPPIILHEHLYYLNGLERVASAMEVSAIAARNAALLAFHRWHGHSANIDQEDLHEKLKTEL
;
A
#
# COMPACT_ATOMS: atom_id res chain seq x y z
N TYR A 1 -16.96 -6.67 -2.64
CA TYR A 1 -16.98 -6.56 -4.12
C TYR A 1 -16.78 -7.90 -4.82
N PHE A 2 -15.58 -8.50 -4.85
CA PHE A 2 -15.34 -9.74 -5.61
C PHE A 2 -16.20 -10.95 -5.19
N LEU A 3 -16.51 -11.10 -3.90
CA LEU A 3 -17.46 -12.12 -3.45
C LEU A 3 -18.84 -11.98 -4.10
N ARG A 4 -19.35 -10.74 -4.26
CA ARG A 4 -20.62 -10.46 -4.96
C ARG A 4 -20.54 -10.87 -6.43
N GLN A 5 -19.41 -10.60 -7.10
CA GLN A 5 -19.21 -11.01 -8.49
C GLN A 5 -19.22 -12.53 -8.65
N LYS A 6 -18.59 -13.27 -7.72
CA LYS A 6 -18.45 -14.72 -7.82
C LYS A 6 -19.67 -15.51 -7.37
N PHE A 7 -20.26 -15.14 -6.23
CA PHE A 7 -21.41 -15.84 -5.66
C PHE A 7 -22.77 -15.29 -6.14
N GLY A 8 -22.78 -14.19 -6.90
CA GLY A 8 -24.00 -13.60 -7.46
C GLY A 8 -24.86 -12.88 -6.43
N ARG A 9 -26.14 -12.66 -6.73
CA ARG A 9 -27.04 -11.80 -5.91
C ARG A 9 -27.56 -12.47 -4.63
N SER A 10 -27.47 -13.79 -4.51
CA SER A 10 -27.98 -14.54 -3.37
C SER A 10 -27.08 -14.44 -2.13
N VAL A 11 -25.79 -14.12 -2.28
CA VAL A 11 -24.89 -13.99 -1.12
C VAL A 11 -25.28 -12.77 -0.26
N GLN A 12 -25.35 -12.94 1.05
CA GLN A 12 -25.45 -11.83 2.00
C GLN A 12 -24.04 -11.41 2.42
N LEU A 13 -23.77 -10.11 2.42
CA LEU A 13 -22.43 -9.57 2.70
C LEU A 13 -22.52 -8.55 3.82
N HIS A 14 -21.89 -8.84 4.96
CA HIS A 14 -21.68 -7.88 6.03
C HIS A 14 -20.20 -7.47 6.07
N VAL A 15 -19.95 -6.18 6.28
CA VAL A 15 -18.62 -5.61 6.47
C VAL A 15 -18.58 -4.94 7.83
N LEU A 16 -17.86 -5.56 8.77
CA LEU A 16 -17.65 -5.02 10.10
C LEU A 16 -16.50 -4.03 10.06
N GLU A 17 -16.79 -2.74 10.29
CA GLU A 17 -15.80 -1.66 10.23
C GLU A 17 -15.85 -0.84 11.52
N LYS A 18 -14.73 -0.74 12.22
CA LYS A 18 -14.63 -0.02 13.50
C LYS A 18 -14.49 1.48 13.34
N ALA A 19 -13.99 1.93 12.20
CA ALA A 19 -13.66 3.32 11.90
C ALA A 19 -14.39 3.77 10.63
N THR A 20 -13.68 4.44 9.72
CA THR A 20 -14.23 4.91 8.46
C THR A 20 -13.86 3.95 7.34
N VAL A 21 -14.82 3.64 6.46
CA VAL A 21 -14.58 2.88 5.23
C VAL A 21 -13.44 3.53 4.43
N GLY A 22 -12.48 2.70 4.03
CA GLY A 22 -11.27 3.12 3.30
C GLY A 22 -9.97 2.88 4.07
N GLY A 23 -10.03 2.75 5.40
CA GLY A 23 -8.87 2.41 6.22
C GLY A 23 -7.72 3.42 6.04
N ARG A 24 -6.61 2.98 5.42
CA ARG A 24 -5.43 3.81 5.13
C ARG A 24 -5.59 4.71 3.90
N LEU A 25 -6.72 4.65 3.18
CA LEU A 25 -7.10 5.65 2.18
C LEU A 25 -7.98 6.69 2.86
N HIS A 26 -7.39 7.84 3.15
CA HIS A 26 -8.05 8.88 3.94
C HIS A 26 -7.53 10.25 3.56
N THR A 27 -8.42 11.23 3.69
CA THR A 27 -8.13 12.63 3.40
C THR A 27 -8.26 13.46 4.67
N LEU A 28 -7.44 14.49 4.81
CA LEU A 28 -7.56 15.51 5.85
C LEU A 28 -8.03 16.82 5.23
N ASP A 29 -8.86 17.55 5.96
CA ASP A 29 -9.30 18.90 5.58
C ASP A 29 -8.32 19.95 6.10
N ILE A 30 -7.83 20.79 5.19
CA ILE A 30 -7.14 22.05 5.49
C ILE A 30 -7.92 23.16 4.82
N GLU A 31 -8.46 24.08 5.62
CA GLU A 31 -9.08 25.32 5.15
C GLU A 31 -10.21 25.07 4.13
N GLY A 32 -10.99 24.00 4.32
CA GLY A 32 -12.12 23.65 3.45
C GLY A 32 -11.72 22.88 2.19
N ALA A 33 -10.43 22.55 2.01
CA ALA A 33 -9.93 21.69 0.96
C ALA A 33 -9.42 20.36 1.53
N ALA A 34 -9.81 19.25 0.90
CA ALA A 34 -9.38 17.92 1.30
C ALA A 34 -8.08 17.51 0.58
N TYR A 35 -7.15 16.89 1.31
CA TYR A 35 -5.87 16.41 0.80
C TYR A 35 -5.65 14.95 1.19
N GLU A 36 -5.02 14.15 0.31
CA GLU A 36 -4.63 12.79 0.65
C GLU A 36 -3.70 12.78 1.86
N ALA A 37 -4.02 11.98 2.87
CA ALA A 37 -3.19 11.79 4.07
C ALA A 37 -2.62 10.38 4.19
N GLY A 38 -3.11 9.43 3.40
CA GLY A 38 -2.58 8.07 3.33
C GLY A 38 -2.10 7.72 1.92
N GLY A 39 -2.54 6.59 1.38
CA GLY A 39 -2.17 6.14 0.03
C GLY A 39 -2.60 7.14 -1.04
N ALA A 40 -1.63 7.84 -1.64
CA ALA A 40 -1.89 9.03 -2.46
C ALA A 40 -1.79 8.80 -3.97
N VAL A 41 -0.92 7.90 -4.42
CA VAL A 41 -0.60 7.69 -5.84
C VAL A 41 -0.90 6.27 -6.29
N ILE A 42 -1.30 6.12 -7.55
CA ILE A 42 -1.64 4.85 -8.18
C ILE A 42 -0.81 4.72 -9.47
N HIS A 43 -0.16 3.57 -9.63
CA HIS A 43 0.70 3.29 -10.78
C HIS A 43 -0.15 2.89 -12.02
N PRO A 44 0.28 3.19 -13.27
CA PRO A 44 -0.41 2.76 -14.48
C PRO A 44 -0.62 1.24 -14.60
N LEU A 45 0.24 0.43 -14.00
CA LEU A 45 0.11 -1.03 -14.05
C LEU A 45 -0.79 -1.62 -12.94
N ASN A 46 -1.43 -0.77 -12.14
CA ASN A 46 -2.42 -1.19 -11.14
C ASN A 46 -3.78 -1.42 -11.81
N LEU A 47 -3.98 -2.60 -12.40
CA LEU A 47 -5.11 -2.87 -13.28
C LEU A 47 -6.43 -3.03 -12.52
N HIS A 48 -6.45 -3.54 -11.29
CA HIS A 48 -7.67 -3.56 -10.48
C HIS A 48 -8.10 -2.15 -10.12
N MET A 49 -7.18 -1.28 -9.67
CA MET A 49 -7.51 0.12 -9.39
C MET A 49 -8.05 0.85 -10.63
N LYS A 50 -7.42 0.65 -11.81
CA LYS A 50 -7.94 1.17 -13.08
C LYS A 50 -9.35 0.65 -13.40
N HIS A 51 -9.58 -0.65 -13.20
CA HIS A 51 -10.87 -1.27 -13.45
C HIS A 51 -11.95 -0.70 -12.52
N PHE A 52 -11.68 -0.60 -11.21
CA PHE A 52 -12.62 -0.08 -10.24
C PHE A 52 -13.01 1.37 -10.53
N VAL A 53 -12.05 2.23 -10.85
CA VAL A 53 -12.31 3.63 -11.19
C VAL A 53 -13.21 3.74 -12.42
N LYS A 54 -12.93 2.94 -13.46
CA LYS A 54 -13.76 2.88 -14.68
C LYS A 54 -15.18 2.41 -14.37
N GLU A 55 -15.32 1.33 -13.61
CA GLU A 55 -16.63 0.74 -13.29
C GLU A 55 -17.48 1.66 -12.40
N LEU A 56 -16.85 2.36 -11.47
CA LEU A 56 -17.52 3.30 -10.57
C LEU A 56 -17.79 4.67 -11.20
N GLY A 57 -17.35 4.89 -12.45
CA GLY A 57 -17.49 6.18 -13.14
C GLY A 57 -16.71 7.31 -12.48
N LEU A 58 -15.61 6.99 -11.78
CA LEU A 58 -14.77 7.96 -11.08
C LEU A 58 -13.80 8.64 -12.06
N SER A 59 -13.49 9.91 -11.78
CA SER A 59 -12.53 10.69 -12.56
C SER A 59 -11.12 10.55 -11.99
N VAL A 60 -10.11 10.59 -12.87
CA VAL A 60 -8.69 10.55 -12.49
C VAL A 60 -8.07 11.94 -12.56
N ALA A 61 -7.07 12.18 -11.71
CA ALA A 61 -6.22 13.35 -11.74
C ALA A 61 -4.75 12.91 -11.89
N SER A 62 -4.00 13.63 -12.72
CA SER A 62 -2.54 13.45 -12.79
C SER A 62 -1.90 13.94 -11.48
N VAL A 63 -0.88 13.24 -11.01
CA VAL A 63 -0.05 13.74 -9.92
C VAL A 63 0.71 14.97 -10.41
N GLN A 64 0.81 16.00 -9.57
CA GLN A 64 1.49 17.24 -9.94
C GLN A 64 3.01 17.05 -9.91
N ASP A 65 3.66 17.35 -11.03
CA ASP A 65 5.13 17.33 -11.10
C ASP A 65 5.73 18.55 -10.39
N SER A 66 6.75 18.28 -9.60
CA SER A 66 7.59 19.29 -8.94
C SER A 66 9.05 18.86 -8.97
N LEU A 67 9.96 19.83 -9.01
CA LEU A 67 11.38 19.54 -8.95
C LEU A 67 11.73 18.83 -7.64
N THR A 68 12.53 17.77 -7.78
CA THR A 68 12.94 16.90 -6.68
C THR A 68 14.36 17.21 -6.22
N GLY A 69 14.56 17.23 -4.90
CA GLY A 69 15.89 17.24 -4.28
C GLY A 69 16.07 16.06 -3.33
N VAL A 70 17.30 15.55 -3.21
CA VAL A 70 17.70 14.58 -2.18
C VAL A 70 18.63 15.26 -1.19
N TYR A 71 18.19 15.37 0.06
CA TYR A 71 18.92 16.01 1.14
C TYR A 71 19.52 14.99 2.11
N ASN A 72 20.82 15.09 2.40
CA ASN A 72 21.50 14.14 3.29
C ASN A 72 21.58 14.58 4.76
N GLY A 73 21.08 15.78 5.09
CA GLY A 73 21.21 16.39 6.43
C GLY A 73 22.24 17.50 6.51
N GLU A 74 23.04 17.69 5.47
CA GLU A 74 24.06 18.73 5.36
C GLU A 74 23.90 19.49 4.04
N GLU A 75 23.80 18.75 2.92
CA GLU A 75 23.66 19.29 1.57
C GLU A 75 22.68 18.49 0.71
N PHE A 76 22.29 19.04 -0.44
CA PHE A 76 21.60 18.27 -1.46
C PHE A 76 22.61 17.43 -2.26
N VAL A 77 22.54 16.12 -2.12
CA VAL A 77 23.38 15.17 -2.88
C VAL A 77 22.89 15.00 -4.31
N PHE A 78 21.62 15.34 -4.56
CA PHE A 78 21.01 15.38 -5.88
C PHE A 78 19.97 16.50 -5.96
N GLU A 79 19.96 17.21 -7.09
CA GLU A 79 19.03 18.30 -7.37
C GLU A 79 18.57 18.20 -8.84
N GLU A 80 17.27 17.95 -9.01
CA GLU A 80 16.64 17.98 -10.32
C GLU A 80 16.64 19.40 -10.90
N SER A 81 16.89 19.49 -12.21
CA SER A 81 16.80 20.75 -12.95
C SER A 81 15.47 20.84 -13.69
N SER A 82 14.99 22.07 -13.92
CA SER A 82 13.87 22.33 -14.82
C SER A 82 14.12 21.88 -16.27
N TRP A 83 15.37 21.62 -16.63
CA TRP A 83 15.74 21.07 -17.93
C TRP A 83 16.12 19.59 -17.76
N SER A 84 15.28 18.70 -18.29
CA SER A 84 15.43 17.25 -18.17
C SER A 84 16.80 16.73 -18.64
N PHE A 85 17.39 17.34 -19.67
CA PHE A 85 18.71 16.96 -20.17
C PHE A 85 19.83 17.24 -19.16
N ILE A 86 19.71 18.32 -18.36
CA ILE A 86 20.68 18.63 -17.29
C ILE A 86 20.55 17.60 -16.17
N THR A 87 19.31 17.26 -15.79
CA THR A 87 19.04 16.20 -14.81
C THR A 87 19.65 14.88 -15.27
N LEU A 88 19.46 14.50 -16.55
CA LEU A 88 20.05 13.31 -17.15
C LEU A 88 21.59 13.33 -17.09
N LEU A 89 22.23 14.45 -17.45
CA LEU A 89 23.68 14.59 -17.40
C LEU A 89 24.21 14.46 -15.95
N LYS A 90 23.54 15.08 -14.97
CA LYS A 90 23.87 14.95 -13.54
C LYS A 90 23.77 13.49 -13.09
N MET A 91 22.70 12.79 -13.47
CA MET A 91 22.49 11.37 -13.15
C MET A 91 23.59 10.49 -13.75
N LEU A 92 23.92 10.69 -15.03
CA LEU A 92 24.99 9.96 -15.72
C LEU A 92 26.36 10.24 -15.10
N TRP A 93 26.66 11.49 -14.79
CA TRP A 93 27.94 11.87 -14.19
C TRP A 93 28.12 11.28 -12.78
N ARG A 94 27.08 11.37 -11.94
CA ARG A 94 27.18 10.97 -10.53
C ARG A 94 26.97 9.47 -10.31
N TYR A 95 26.10 8.84 -11.11
CA TYR A 95 25.64 7.48 -10.90
C TYR A 95 25.83 6.56 -12.11
N GLY A 96 26.38 7.05 -13.22
CA GLY A 96 26.51 6.28 -14.45
C GLY A 96 25.15 5.83 -14.99
N LEU A 97 25.11 4.61 -15.53
CA LEU A 97 23.90 4.02 -16.10
C LEU A 97 22.98 3.37 -15.05
N ASN A 98 23.24 3.57 -13.75
CA ASN A 98 22.45 2.91 -12.69
C ASN A 98 20.96 3.27 -12.75
N PHE A 99 20.58 4.50 -13.12
CA PHE A 99 19.15 4.85 -13.23
C PHE A 99 18.42 4.11 -14.37
N LEU A 100 19.09 3.89 -15.51
CA LEU A 100 18.54 3.08 -16.61
C LEU A 100 18.44 1.61 -16.20
N ARG A 101 19.51 1.08 -15.58
CA ARG A 101 19.51 -0.28 -15.03
C ARG A 101 18.40 -0.49 -14.02
N MET A 102 18.15 0.50 -13.16
CA MET A 102 17.07 0.45 -12.17
C MET A 102 15.71 0.36 -12.85
N SER A 103 15.47 1.18 -13.88
CA SER A 103 14.21 1.17 -14.63
C SER A 103 13.97 -0.20 -15.27
N MET A 104 14.97 -0.77 -15.95
CA MET A 104 14.87 -2.12 -16.53
C MET A 104 14.70 -3.21 -15.47
N TRP A 105 15.38 -3.10 -14.33
CA TRP A 105 15.29 -4.06 -13.23
C TRP A 105 13.89 -4.07 -12.59
N VAL A 106 13.31 -2.89 -12.37
CA VAL A 106 11.92 -2.76 -11.89
C VAL A 106 10.92 -3.26 -12.93
N GLU A 107 11.13 -2.95 -14.21
CA GLU A 107 10.25 -3.42 -15.30
C GLU A 107 10.22 -4.95 -15.43
N ASP A 108 11.35 -5.65 -15.29
CA ASP A 108 11.37 -7.13 -15.28
C ASP A 108 10.52 -7.71 -14.13
N ILE A 109 10.64 -7.13 -12.94
CA ILE A 109 9.86 -7.55 -11.78
C ILE A 109 8.37 -7.27 -12.00
N LEU A 110 8.03 -6.09 -12.53
CA LEU A 110 6.65 -5.72 -12.84
C LEU A 110 6.06 -6.65 -13.91
N ASP A 111 6.77 -6.95 -15.00
CA ASP A 111 6.31 -7.87 -16.05
C ASP A 111 5.97 -9.28 -15.49
N LYS A 112 6.84 -9.81 -14.63
CA LYS A 112 6.57 -11.06 -13.89
C LYS A 112 5.35 -10.92 -12.99
N PHE A 113 5.23 -9.82 -12.25
CA PHE A 113 4.09 -9.57 -11.36
C PHE A 113 2.76 -9.46 -12.13
N MET A 114 2.75 -8.86 -13.33
CA MET A 114 1.57 -8.71 -14.19
C MET A 114 0.91 -10.05 -14.57
N ARG A 115 1.63 -11.17 -14.46
CA ARG A 115 1.06 -12.52 -14.71
C ARG A 115 -0.14 -12.80 -13.81
N ILE A 116 -0.23 -12.18 -12.62
CA ILE A 116 -1.33 -12.37 -11.68
C ILE A 116 -2.70 -12.07 -12.28
N TYR A 117 -2.78 -11.08 -13.17
CA TYR A 117 -4.04 -10.72 -13.80
C TYR A 117 -4.53 -11.82 -14.76
N ARG A 118 -3.61 -12.53 -15.44
CA ARG A 118 -3.97 -13.67 -16.30
C ARG A 118 -4.54 -14.82 -15.48
N TYR A 119 -3.88 -15.16 -14.36
CA TYR A 119 -4.39 -16.16 -13.42
C TYR A 119 -5.78 -15.78 -12.94
N GLN A 120 -5.95 -14.57 -12.40
CA GLN A 120 -7.22 -14.12 -11.82
C GLN A 120 -8.34 -13.89 -12.85
N MET A 121 -8.01 -13.65 -14.13
CA MET A 121 -8.98 -13.53 -15.23
C MET A 121 -9.55 -14.90 -15.63
N HIS A 122 -8.74 -15.95 -15.57
CA HIS A 122 -9.17 -17.35 -15.77
C HIS A 122 -9.57 -18.02 -14.45
N ASP A 123 -9.90 -17.20 -13.45
CA ASP A 123 -10.36 -17.63 -12.13
C ASP A 123 -9.39 -18.48 -11.31
N TYR A 124 -8.10 -18.54 -11.62
CA TYR A 124 -7.16 -19.25 -10.76
C TYR A 124 -6.90 -18.51 -9.43
N ALA A 125 -6.72 -19.28 -8.36
CA ALA A 125 -6.41 -18.79 -7.03
C ALA A 125 -5.22 -19.54 -6.41
N PHE A 126 -4.64 -18.96 -5.37
CA PHE A 126 -3.51 -19.53 -4.63
C PHE A 126 -3.86 -19.71 -3.15
N SER A 127 -3.47 -20.84 -2.59
CA SER A 127 -3.73 -21.21 -1.19
C SER A 127 -2.74 -20.57 -0.20
N SER A 128 -1.56 -20.15 -0.68
CA SER A 128 -0.55 -19.44 0.11
C SER A 128 0.08 -18.28 -0.66
N ASN A 129 0.66 -17.33 0.07
CA ASN A 129 1.35 -16.19 -0.54
C ASN A 129 2.64 -16.62 -1.24
N GLU A 130 3.33 -17.63 -0.70
CA GLU A 130 4.54 -18.21 -1.28
C GLU A 130 4.24 -18.87 -2.63
N ARG A 131 3.16 -19.67 -2.71
CA ARG A 131 2.72 -20.29 -3.98
C ARG A 131 2.32 -19.24 -5.01
N LEU A 132 1.60 -18.20 -4.57
CA LEU A 132 1.28 -17.06 -5.43
C LEU A 132 2.55 -16.45 -6.02
N LEU A 133 3.53 -16.12 -5.19
CA LEU A 133 4.75 -15.47 -5.66
C LEU A 133 5.62 -16.37 -6.54
N HIS A 134 5.72 -17.65 -6.19
CA HIS A 134 6.42 -18.63 -6.99
C HIS A 134 5.78 -18.75 -8.39
N ALA A 135 4.45 -18.79 -8.50
CA ALA A 135 3.77 -18.82 -9.79
C ALA A 135 3.99 -17.54 -10.63
N LEU A 136 4.23 -16.38 -10.00
CA LEU A 136 4.48 -15.13 -10.71
C LEU A 136 5.93 -15.00 -11.18
N GLY A 137 6.90 -15.23 -10.28
CA GLY A 137 8.31 -14.93 -10.51
C GLY A 137 9.27 -16.07 -10.16
N GLY A 138 8.78 -17.26 -9.85
CA GLY A 138 9.59 -18.40 -9.43
C GLY A 138 10.44 -18.11 -8.20
N ASP A 139 11.63 -18.70 -8.18
CA ASP A 139 12.62 -18.50 -7.12
C ASP A 139 13.13 -17.06 -7.03
N ASP A 140 13.00 -16.24 -8.09
CA ASP A 140 13.43 -14.84 -8.05
C ASP A 140 12.64 -14.05 -7.01
N PHE A 141 11.31 -14.21 -6.98
CA PHE A 141 10.46 -13.49 -6.03
C PHE A 141 10.69 -13.99 -4.60
N THR A 142 10.84 -15.30 -4.42
CA THR A 142 11.21 -15.90 -3.14
C THR A 142 12.55 -15.37 -2.64
N ARG A 143 13.55 -15.25 -3.52
CA ARG A 143 14.85 -14.68 -3.20
C ARG A 143 14.76 -13.20 -2.82
N LEU A 144 13.94 -12.40 -3.50
CA LEU A 144 13.70 -11.00 -3.15
C LEU A 144 13.06 -10.83 -1.78
N LEU A 145 12.24 -11.78 -1.32
CA LEU A 145 11.71 -11.78 0.04
C LEU A 145 12.73 -12.19 1.12
N ASN A 146 13.78 -12.91 0.72
CA ASN A 146 14.74 -13.50 1.64
C ASN A 146 16.05 -12.71 1.78
N GLN A 147 16.20 -11.61 1.04
CA GLN A 147 17.35 -10.72 1.14
C GLN A 147 16.89 -9.26 1.15
N THR A 148 17.74 -8.38 1.66
CA THR A 148 17.48 -6.94 1.65
C THR A 148 17.53 -6.38 0.23
N ILE A 149 16.87 -5.25 -0.01
CA ILE A 149 16.98 -4.54 -1.30
C ILE A 149 18.42 -4.09 -1.56
N ASP A 150 19.15 -3.71 -0.51
CA ASP A 150 20.57 -3.36 -0.60
C ASP A 150 21.40 -4.52 -1.17
N GLU A 151 21.30 -5.72 -0.57
CA GLU A 151 21.99 -6.92 -1.06
C GLU A 151 21.54 -7.33 -2.47
N ALA A 152 20.24 -7.23 -2.77
CA ALA A 152 19.68 -7.57 -4.07
C ALA A 152 20.26 -6.66 -5.18
N MET A 153 20.30 -5.35 -4.93
CA MET A 153 20.80 -4.37 -5.90
C MET A 153 22.33 -4.42 -6.00
N GLN A 154 23.06 -4.59 -4.91
CA GLN A 154 24.51 -4.78 -4.99
C GLN A 154 24.87 -6.01 -5.85
N LYS A 155 24.18 -7.14 -5.67
CA LYS A 155 24.35 -8.34 -6.51
C LYS A 155 23.99 -8.10 -7.97
N ALA A 156 23.04 -7.20 -8.26
CA ALA A 156 22.69 -6.78 -9.61
C ALA A 156 23.64 -5.71 -10.19
N GLY A 157 24.72 -5.36 -9.49
CA GLY A 157 25.77 -4.46 -9.99
C GLY A 157 25.49 -2.97 -9.79
N PHE A 158 24.58 -2.60 -8.89
CA PHE A 158 24.35 -1.21 -8.50
C PHE A 158 25.40 -0.76 -7.48
N SER A 159 25.90 0.46 -7.63
CA SER A 159 26.85 1.03 -6.67
C SER A 159 26.16 1.37 -5.35
N GLN A 160 26.86 1.19 -4.22
CA GLN A 160 26.35 1.60 -2.90
C GLN A 160 25.94 3.08 -2.85
N LYS A 161 26.69 3.95 -3.55
CA LYS A 161 26.37 5.38 -3.63
C LYS A 161 24.99 5.63 -4.22
N PHE A 162 24.66 4.98 -5.34
CA PHE A 162 23.33 5.07 -5.95
C PHE A 162 22.23 4.52 -5.02
N ILE A 163 22.50 3.41 -4.34
CA ILE A 163 21.55 2.84 -3.38
C ILE A 163 21.27 3.83 -2.25
N ASN A 164 22.31 4.42 -1.66
CA ASN A 164 22.17 5.35 -0.53
C ASN A 164 21.55 6.70 -0.92
N GLU A 165 21.89 7.23 -2.10
CA GLU A 165 21.50 8.58 -2.51
C GLU A 165 20.25 8.62 -3.40
N MET A 166 19.82 7.50 -4.00
CA MET A 166 18.62 7.48 -4.87
C MET A 166 17.58 6.44 -4.44
N VAL A 167 17.99 5.22 -4.07
CA VAL A 167 17.05 4.14 -3.71
C VAL A 167 16.51 4.34 -2.29
N CYS A 168 17.41 4.58 -1.33
CA CYS A 168 17.05 4.77 0.08
C CYS A 168 16.06 5.92 0.30
N PRO A 169 16.25 7.12 -0.30
CA PRO A 169 15.32 8.22 -0.12
C PRO A 169 13.90 7.93 -0.64
N VAL A 170 13.77 7.17 -1.74
CA VAL A 170 12.47 6.74 -2.28
C VAL A 170 11.77 5.81 -1.30
N ILE A 171 12.47 4.77 -0.83
CA ILE A 171 11.91 3.80 0.14
C ILE A 171 11.52 4.49 1.46
N ARG A 172 12.33 5.44 1.93
CA ARG A 172 12.02 6.24 3.12
C ARG A 172 10.78 7.09 2.91
N GLY A 173 10.62 7.68 1.73
CA GLY A 173 9.45 8.48 1.36
C GLY A 173 8.16 7.65 1.29
N ASP A 174 8.23 6.43 0.75
CA ASP A 174 7.05 5.58 0.54
C ASP A 174 6.69 4.74 1.77
N TYR A 175 7.68 4.10 2.39
CA TYR A 175 7.51 3.08 3.44
C TYR A 175 8.01 3.51 4.83
N GLY A 176 8.68 4.66 4.93
CA GLY A 176 9.26 5.14 6.19
C GLY A 176 10.46 4.32 6.69
N GLN A 177 10.96 3.39 5.88
CA GLN A 177 12.02 2.44 6.24
C GLN A 177 13.24 2.62 5.33
N GLY A 178 14.40 2.08 5.72
CA GLY A 178 15.64 2.15 4.94
C GLY A 178 15.79 0.99 3.95
N VAL A 179 17.00 0.81 3.41
CA VAL A 179 17.32 -0.24 2.42
C VAL A 179 17.48 -1.65 3.01
N THR A 180 17.17 -1.82 4.29
CA THR A 180 17.15 -3.13 4.98
C THR A 180 15.82 -3.87 4.79
N ILE A 181 14.82 -3.25 4.16
CA ILE A 181 13.59 -3.93 3.76
C ILE A 181 13.87 -5.02 2.73
N ASN A 182 12.94 -5.97 2.56
CA ASN A 182 13.08 -6.99 1.53
C ASN A 182 13.10 -6.40 0.10
N GLY A 183 13.78 -7.09 -0.80
CA GLY A 183 13.98 -6.68 -2.19
C GLY A 183 12.68 -6.49 -2.97
N PHE A 184 11.61 -7.21 -2.63
CA PHE A 184 10.33 -7.10 -3.33
C PHE A 184 9.61 -5.80 -2.99
N VAL A 185 9.53 -5.44 -1.70
CA VAL A 185 9.02 -4.12 -1.25
C VAL A 185 9.85 -3.00 -1.86
N GLY A 186 11.18 -3.16 -1.92
CA GLY A 186 12.07 -2.20 -2.57
C GLY A 186 11.71 -1.97 -4.04
N ALA A 187 11.50 -3.04 -4.81
CA ALA A 187 11.07 -2.94 -6.20
C ALA A 187 9.70 -2.25 -6.34
N VAL A 188 8.73 -2.56 -5.47
CA VAL A 188 7.41 -1.91 -5.47
C VAL A 188 7.51 -0.41 -5.14
N SER A 189 8.39 -0.02 -4.20
CA SER A 189 8.66 1.40 -3.90
C SER A 189 9.26 2.11 -5.11
N LEU A 190 10.25 1.50 -5.76
CA LEU A 190 10.89 2.08 -6.96
C LEU A 190 9.94 2.18 -8.17
N ALA A 191 8.94 1.31 -8.27
CA ALA A 191 7.85 1.49 -9.25
C ALA A 191 7.01 2.76 -8.97
N GLY A 192 6.93 3.18 -7.70
CA GLY A 192 6.24 4.38 -7.23
C GLY A 192 6.86 5.71 -7.69
N VAL A 193 8.03 5.70 -8.33
CA VAL A 193 8.67 6.90 -8.90
C VAL A 193 8.76 6.89 -10.43
N GLN A 194 8.14 5.89 -11.08
CA GLN A 194 8.01 5.87 -12.54
C GLN A 194 6.97 6.90 -13.02
N SER A 195 7.07 7.29 -14.29
CA SER A 195 6.17 8.27 -14.89
C SER A 195 4.73 7.77 -15.02
N GLY A 196 3.75 8.70 -15.02
CA GLY A 196 2.35 8.38 -15.31
C GLY A 196 1.50 8.02 -14.07
N LEU A 197 2.00 8.30 -12.87
CA LEU A 197 1.23 8.15 -11.64
C LEU A 197 -0.03 9.01 -11.67
N TRP A 198 -1.10 8.48 -11.10
CA TRP A 198 -2.40 9.14 -11.07
C TRP A 198 -3.09 8.93 -9.72
N SER A 199 -4.15 9.69 -9.47
CA SER A 199 -4.98 9.60 -8.27
C SER A 199 -6.45 9.76 -8.63
N VAL A 200 -7.35 9.39 -7.72
CA VAL A 200 -8.79 9.58 -7.91
C VAL A 200 -9.17 10.99 -7.47
N LYS A 201 -9.87 11.70 -8.36
CA LYS A 201 -10.45 13.00 -8.05
C LYS A 201 -11.53 12.84 -6.97
N GLY A 202 -11.46 13.64 -5.92
CA GLY A 202 -12.23 13.52 -4.69
C GLY A 202 -11.62 12.58 -3.63
N GLY A 203 -10.52 11.91 -3.99
CA GLY A 203 -9.69 11.09 -3.11
C GLY A 203 -9.82 9.59 -3.36
N ASN A 204 -8.73 8.86 -3.18
CA ASN A 204 -8.61 7.42 -3.43
C ASN A 204 -9.59 6.59 -2.56
N LYS A 205 -9.99 7.13 -1.40
CA LYS A 205 -11.00 6.53 -0.52
C LYS A 205 -12.36 6.28 -1.21
N LEU A 206 -12.67 7.04 -2.27
CA LEU A 206 -13.92 6.90 -3.03
C LEU A 206 -14.02 5.54 -3.74
N VAL A 207 -12.88 4.91 -4.06
CA VAL A 207 -12.88 3.54 -4.61
C VAL A 207 -13.46 2.58 -3.58
N CYS A 208 -13.04 2.66 -2.32
CA CYS A 208 -13.52 1.77 -1.27
C CYS A 208 -15.03 1.92 -1.02
N SER A 209 -15.51 3.16 -0.85
CA SER A 209 -16.94 3.40 -0.63
C SER A 209 -17.79 2.99 -1.84
N GLY A 210 -17.32 3.28 -3.06
CA GLY A 210 -17.98 2.89 -4.30
C GLY A 210 -18.07 1.36 -4.45
N LEU A 211 -17.00 0.62 -4.16
CA LEU A 211 -16.99 -0.84 -4.22
C LEU A 211 -17.90 -1.50 -3.17
N ILE A 212 -17.98 -0.93 -1.97
CA ILE A 212 -18.93 -1.37 -0.93
C ILE A 212 -20.36 -1.19 -1.45
N TYR A 213 -20.70 0.01 -1.92
CA TYR A 213 -22.01 0.35 -2.45
C TYR A 213 -22.41 -0.57 -3.62
N SER A 214 -21.54 -0.70 -4.63
CA SER A 214 -21.76 -1.57 -5.80
C SER A 214 -21.99 -3.03 -5.40
N SER A 215 -21.28 -3.51 -4.38
CA SER A 215 -21.44 -4.88 -3.89
C SER A 215 -22.71 -5.14 -3.09
N LYS A 216 -23.47 -4.08 -2.73
CA LYS A 216 -24.63 -4.14 -1.82
C LYS A 216 -24.28 -4.85 -0.52
N ALA A 217 -23.09 -4.57 0.01
CA ALA A 217 -22.70 -5.06 1.32
C ALA A 217 -23.26 -4.14 2.40
N GLU A 218 -23.78 -4.74 3.46
CA GLU A 218 -24.20 -4.00 4.66
C GLU A 218 -22.96 -3.69 5.50
N VAL A 219 -22.70 -2.41 5.74
CA VAL A 219 -21.62 -1.99 6.62
C VAL A 219 -22.16 -1.89 8.04
N ILE A 220 -21.60 -2.69 8.94
CA ILE A 220 -21.95 -2.71 10.35
C ILE A 220 -20.85 -1.98 11.12
N PRO A 221 -21.12 -0.79 11.68
CA PRO A 221 -20.15 -0.08 12.51
C PRO A 221 -19.88 -0.86 13.79
N GLY A 222 -18.69 -1.45 13.91
CA GLY A 222 -18.38 -2.28 15.06
C GLY A 222 -16.96 -2.85 15.06
N THR A 223 -16.48 -3.19 16.26
CA THR A 223 -15.18 -3.82 16.45
C THR A 223 -15.36 -5.30 16.74
N VAL A 224 -14.79 -6.17 15.89
CA VAL A 224 -14.79 -7.61 16.13
C VAL A 224 -13.95 -7.93 17.36
N VAL A 225 -14.52 -8.69 18.29
CA VAL A 225 -13.90 -9.08 19.57
C VAL A 225 -13.46 -10.54 19.53
N SER A 226 -14.29 -11.43 18.99
CA SER A 226 -13.94 -12.85 18.89
C SER A 226 -14.58 -13.55 17.72
N ILE A 227 -13.91 -14.59 17.24
CA ILE A 227 -14.41 -15.51 16.23
C ILE A 227 -14.36 -16.92 16.83
N GLU A 228 -15.42 -17.71 16.63
CA GLU A 228 -15.51 -19.08 17.12
C GLU A 228 -16.21 -19.98 16.08
N PRO A 229 -15.67 -21.16 15.75
CA PRO A 229 -16.38 -22.12 14.92
C PRO A 229 -17.54 -22.76 15.73
N LYS A 230 -18.72 -22.83 15.12
CA LYS A 230 -19.90 -23.54 15.64
C LYS A 230 -20.33 -24.60 14.65
N ILE A 231 -20.51 -25.82 15.14
CA ILE A 231 -21.05 -26.92 14.35
C ILE A 231 -22.56 -26.97 14.61
N ARG A 232 -23.36 -26.77 13.55
CA ARG A 232 -24.82 -26.93 13.62
C ARG A 232 -25.24 -28.24 12.96
N PRO A 233 -25.91 -29.15 13.68
CA PRO A 233 -26.46 -30.35 13.06
C PRO A 233 -27.55 -29.95 12.06
N ARG A 234 -27.58 -30.59 10.89
CA ARG A 234 -28.68 -30.48 9.93
C ARG A 234 -29.48 -31.79 9.92
N PRO A 235 -30.82 -31.74 9.98
CA PRO A 235 -31.63 -32.95 9.85
C PRO A 235 -31.39 -33.61 8.48
N GLY A 236 -30.93 -34.86 8.48
CA GLY A 236 -30.76 -35.66 7.25
C GLY A 236 -29.55 -35.33 6.38
N GLY A 237 -28.54 -34.60 6.90
CA GLY A 237 -27.32 -34.31 6.15
C GLY A 237 -26.12 -34.05 7.06
N ASP A 238 -24.97 -33.76 6.44
CA ASP A 238 -23.74 -33.47 7.18
C ASP A 238 -23.89 -32.21 8.04
N PRO A 239 -23.30 -32.21 9.26
CA PRO A 239 -23.30 -31.04 10.11
C PRO A 239 -22.57 -29.88 9.41
N VAL A 240 -23.10 -28.67 9.55
CA VAL A 240 -22.51 -27.49 8.90
C VAL A 240 -21.73 -26.65 9.89
N LYS A 241 -20.51 -26.33 9.48
CA LYS A 241 -19.62 -25.43 10.20
C LYS A 241 -19.96 -23.99 9.84
N LEU A 242 -20.29 -23.20 10.86
CA LEU A 242 -20.51 -21.77 10.79
C LEU A 242 -19.53 -21.06 11.71
N TYR A 243 -19.34 -19.77 11.50
CA TYR A 243 -18.52 -18.92 12.36
C TYR A 243 -19.38 -17.95 13.13
N GLN A 244 -19.39 -18.06 14.45
CA GLN A 244 -19.92 -17.02 15.33
C GLN A 244 -18.89 -15.89 15.39
N VAL A 245 -19.27 -14.71 14.94
CA VAL A 245 -18.45 -13.50 15.03
C VAL A 245 -19.11 -12.59 16.06
N THR A 246 -18.44 -12.36 17.17
CA THR A 246 -18.87 -11.46 18.24
C THR A 246 -18.18 -10.12 18.06
N TYR A 247 -18.94 -9.04 18.08
CA TYR A 247 -18.45 -7.70 17.84
C TYR A 247 -19.17 -6.68 18.72
N ASN A 248 -18.49 -5.59 19.04
CA ASN A 248 -19.01 -4.49 19.84
C ASN A 248 -19.50 -3.37 18.94
N THR A 249 -20.72 -2.91 19.15
CA THR A 249 -21.35 -1.78 18.46
C THR A 249 -21.64 -0.65 19.43
N SER A 250 -22.17 0.49 18.96
CA SER A 250 -22.66 1.54 19.84
C SER A 250 -23.81 1.09 20.76
N SER A 251 -24.54 0.03 20.37
CA SER A 251 -25.61 -0.57 21.16
C SER A 251 -25.13 -1.68 22.12
N GLY A 252 -23.82 -1.96 22.15
CA GLY A 252 -23.21 -2.99 22.99
C GLY A 252 -22.72 -4.21 22.22
N LEU A 253 -22.38 -5.25 22.98
CA LEU A 253 -21.83 -6.51 22.47
C LEU A 253 -22.93 -7.36 21.84
N THR A 254 -22.72 -7.76 20.58
CA THR A 254 -23.62 -8.62 19.83
C THR A 254 -22.82 -9.61 18.97
N GLY A 255 -23.48 -10.48 18.22
CA GLY A 255 -22.80 -11.34 17.27
C GLY A 255 -23.74 -12.11 16.35
N ASP A 256 -23.21 -12.46 15.19
CA ASP A 256 -23.92 -13.18 14.12
C ASP A 256 -23.14 -14.42 13.67
N THR A 257 -23.80 -15.28 12.92
CA THR A 257 -23.20 -16.47 12.31
C THR A 257 -22.99 -16.32 10.81
N TYR A 258 -21.82 -16.72 10.32
CA TYR A 258 -21.44 -16.62 8.91
C TYR A 258 -20.93 -17.95 8.36
N ASP A 259 -21.24 -18.26 7.09
CA ASP A 259 -20.69 -19.42 6.38
C ASP A 259 -19.21 -19.24 6.04
N ILE A 260 -18.83 -18.01 5.68
CA ILE A 260 -17.47 -17.61 5.28
C ILE A 260 -17.09 -16.33 6.01
N VAL A 261 -15.89 -16.29 6.58
CA VAL A 261 -15.33 -15.09 7.21
C VAL A 261 -14.02 -14.72 6.51
N VAL A 262 -13.89 -13.45 6.15
CA VAL A 262 -12.70 -12.89 5.50
C VAL A 262 -12.18 -11.75 6.37
N ILE A 263 -10.94 -11.88 6.85
CA ILE A 263 -10.31 -10.89 7.74
C ILE A 263 -9.41 -9.96 6.92
N ALA A 264 -9.80 -8.68 6.89
CA ALA A 264 -9.07 -7.58 6.25
C ALA A 264 -8.28 -6.70 7.23
N ALA A 265 -8.39 -6.96 8.53
CA ALA A 265 -7.66 -6.22 9.55
C ALA A 265 -6.34 -6.95 9.85
N PRO A 266 -5.20 -6.24 10.00
CA PRO A 266 -3.95 -6.87 10.39
C PRO A 266 -4.06 -7.60 11.73
N LEU A 267 -3.72 -8.88 11.77
CA LEU A 267 -3.94 -9.76 12.94
C LEU A 267 -2.93 -9.61 14.09
N GLY A 268 -2.06 -8.59 14.06
CA GLY A 268 -1.16 -8.33 15.18
C GLY A 268 -1.92 -7.91 16.45
N ARG A 269 -1.45 -8.31 17.64
CA ARG A 269 -2.10 -8.03 18.95
C ARG A 269 -2.45 -6.55 19.17
N LYS A 270 -1.70 -5.60 18.59
CA LYS A 270 -1.97 -4.15 18.71
C LYS A 270 -2.87 -3.55 17.61
N MET A 271 -3.35 -4.38 16.67
CA MET A 271 -4.05 -3.91 15.47
C MET A 271 -5.54 -4.32 15.48
N ALA A 272 -5.82 -5.61 15.32
CA ALA A 272 -7.18 -6.15 15.29
C ALA A 272 -7.67 -6.61 16.66
N ASP A 273 -6.78 -7.14 17.51
CA ASP A 273 -7.09 -7.67 18.85
C ASP A 273 -8.27 -8.66 18.89
N ILE A 274 -8.36 -9.53 17.87
CA ILE A 274 -9.42 -10.53 17.75
C ILE A 274 -9.02 -11.79 18.52
N THR A 275 -9.88 -12.25 19.42
CA THR A 275 -9.70 -13.52 20.11
C THR A 275 -10.28 -14.69 19.28
N PHE A 276 -9.43 -15.61 18.83
CA PHE A 276 -9.87 -16.85 18.18
C PHE A 276 -10.14 -17.93 19.24
N ARG A 277 -11.41 -18.38 19.36
CA ARG A 277 -11.84 -19.34 20.39
C ARG A 277 -12.12 -20.71 19.78
N ASN A 278 -11.77 -21.77 20.50
CA ASN A 278 -12.16 -23.16 20.18
C ASN A 278 -11.79 -23.62 18.76
N PHE A 279 -10.68 -23.12 18.21
CA PHE A 279 -10.14 -23.58 16.94
C PHE A 279 -9.27 -24.83 17.13
N ASN A 280 -9.46 -25.81 16.23
CA ASN A 280 -8.61 -26.98 16.13
C ASN A 280 -8.26 -27.24 14.65
N PRO A 281 -6.98 -27.09 14.24
CA PRO A 281 -5.86 -26.60 15.05
C PRO A 281 -6.04 -25.12 15.46
N PRO A 282 -5.36 -24.64 16.53
CA PRO A 282 -5.38 -23.23 16.90
C PRO A 282 -4.88 -22.32 15.77
N ILE A 283 -5.46 -21.12 15.66
CA ILE A 283 -4.96 -20.10 14.72
C ILE A 283 -3.58 -19.63 15.20
N PRO A 284 -2.53 -19.65 14.35
CA PRO A 284 -1.21 -19.24 14.78
C PRO A 284 -1.16 -17.76 15.11
N GLU A 285 -0.33 -17.39 16.10
CA GLU A 285 0.01 -15.99 16.33
C GLU A 285 1.05 -15.52 15.33
N PHE A 286 0.80 -14.35 14.74
CA PHE A 286 1.71 -13.74 13.79
C PHE A 286 2.35 -12.50 14.42
N PRO A 287 3.66 -12.53 14.74
CA PRO A 287 4.37 -11.32 15.12
C PRO A 287 4.48 -10.43 13.89
N ASN A 288 3.49 -9.57 13.70
CA ASN A 288 3.44 -8.58 12.63
C ASN A 288 3.59 -7.19 13.25
N PRO A 289 4.80 -6.77 13.66
CA PRO A 289 5.03 -5.40 14.05
C PRO A 289 4.76 -4.51 12.83
N TYR A 290 3.98 -3.45 13.03
CA TYR A 290 3.77 -2.43 12.02
C TYR A 290 4.66 -1.23 12.34
N HIS A 291 5.25 -0.69 11.28
CA HIS A 291 5.99 0.55 11.28
C HIS A 291 5.02 1.74 11.36
N GLN A 292 5.30 2.66 12.28
CA GLN A 292 4.55 3.91 12.36
C GLN A 292 5.04 4.89 11.31
N THR A 293 4.10 5.52 10.62
CA THR A 293 4.35 6.67 9.74
C THR A 293 3.39 7.78 10.10
N VAL A 294 3.92 8.99 10.28
CA VAL A 294 3.13 10.18 10.57
C VAL A 294 3.08 11.05 9.32
N THR A 295 1.86 11.42 8.94
CA THR A 295 1.61 12.43 7.91
C THR A 295 1.24 13.73 8.59
N THR A 296 2.04 14.76 8.35
CA THR A 296 1.76 16.13 8.81
C THR A 296 1.51 16.99 7.59
N LEU A 297 0.29 17.53 7.45
CA LEU A 297 -0.03 18.53 6.44
C LEU A 297 0.13 19.92 7.05
N VAL A 298 0.85 20.79 6.36
CA VAL A 298 1.16 22.15 6.81
C VAL A 298 0.85 23.12 5.67
N HIS A 299 -0.08 24.02 5.88
CA HIS A 299 -0.21 25.20 5.02
C HIS A 299 0.79 26.24 5.52
N GLY A 300 1.86 26.50 4.77
CA GLY A 300 2.93 27.38 5.24
C GLY A 300 4.11 27.53 4.29
N ARG A 301 5.10 28.31 4.74
CA ARG A 301 6.34 28.61 4.04
C ARG A 301 7.49 27.82 4.62
N VAL A 302 8.11 26.97 3.81
CA VAL A 302 9.31 26.22 4.19
C VAL A 302 10.44 27.18 4.56
N ASN A 303 11.16 26.86 5.63
CA ASN A 303 12.39 27.55 6.00
C ASN A 303 13.54 27.01 5.13
N THR A 304 13.85 27.70 4.04
CA THR A 304 14.84 27.23 3.06
C THR A 304 16.26 27.19 3.63
N SER A 305 16.55 27.99 4.67
CA SER A 305 17.83 27.98 5.37
C SER A 305 18.08 26.68 6.12
N PHE A 306 17.03 25.93 6.50
CA PHE A 306 17.15 24.57 7.03
C PHE A 306 17.87 23.66 6.03
N PHE A 307 17.67 23.89 4.73
CA PHE A 307 18.29 23.12 3.65
C PHE A 307 19.55 23.79 3.05
N GLY A 308 20.11 24.80 3.73
CA GLY A 308 21.33 25.49 3.28
C GLY A 308 21.12 26.63 2.27
N TYR A 309 19.88 26.96 1.91
CA TYR A 309 19.59 28.07 0.98
C TYR A 309 19.44 29.38 1.76
N GLN A 310 20.39 30.30 1.55
CA GLN A 310 20.36 31.65 2.13
C GLN A 310 19.33 32.54 1.43
N ASP A 311 19.20 32.42 0.11
CA ASP A 311 18.16 33.10 -0.67
C ASP A 311 16.97 32.15 -0.89
N PRO A 312 15.79 32.43 -0.29
CA PRO A 312 14.59 31.63 -0.53
C PRO A 312 14.13 31.61 -1.99
N GLN A 313 14.53 32.59 -2.81
CA GLN A 313 14.17 32.60 -4.23
C GLN A 313 14.91 31.54 -5.04
N ALA A 314 16.10 31.12 -4.62
CA ALA A 314 16.85 30.05 -5.28
C ALA A 314 16.30 28.64 -4.96
N PHE A 315 15.38 28.54 -3.99
CA PHE A 315 14.79 27.28 -3.59
C PHE A 315 13.56 26.96 -4.46
N HIS A 316 13.67 25.91 -5.28
CA HIS A 316 12.65 25.56 -6.28
C HIS A 316 12.09 24.14 -6.14
N PHE A 317 12.49 23.41 -5.11
CA PHE A 317 12.04 22.03 -4.91
C PHE A 317 10.63 22.00 -4.34
N GLY A 318 9.74 21.26 -5.01
CA GLY A 318 8.43 20.92 -4.46
C GLY A 318 8.39 19.52 -3.88
N ALA A 319 9.44 18.72 -4.05
CA ALA A 319 9.61 17.42 -3.40
C ALA A 319 11.04 17.28 -2.88
N ILE A 320 11.18 16.88 -1.61
CA ILE A 320 12.45 16.64 -0.95
C ILE A 320 12.39 15.27 -0.31
N PHE A 321 13.34 14.42 -0.66
CA PHE A 321 13.54 13.13 -0.02
C PHE A 321 14.81 13.17 0.84
N THR A 322 14.85 12.37 1.90
CA THR A 322 16.03 12.32 2.79
C THR A 322 16.76 11.00 2.69
N THR A 323 18.10 11.05 2.71
CA THR A 323 18.89 9.83 2.91
C THR A 323 18.72 9.31 4.33
N ASP A 324 19.22 8.10 4.60
CA ASP A 324 19.22 7.56 5.95
C ASP A 324 20.25 8.28 6.84
N ASN A 325 19.78 9.27 7.59
CA ASN A 325 20.59 10.02 8.54
C ASN A 325 19.80 10.15 9.86
N PRO A 326 20.34 9.64 10.99
CA PRO A 326 19.64 9.67 12.28
C PRO A 326 19.43 11.09 12.82
N LYS A 327 20.14 12.11 12.31
CA LYS A 327 19.92 13.52 12.67
C LYS A 327 18.67 14.11 12.01
N LEU A 328 18.17 13.51 10.93
CA LEU A 328 16.99 13.97 10.22
C LEU A 328 15.72 13.42 10.87
N PHE A 329 14.82 14.32 11.24
CA PHE A 329 13.54 13.98 11.85
C PHE A 329 12.40 13.79 10.83
N ILE A 330 12.68 13.96 9.54
CA ILE A 330 11.74 13.75 8.43
C ILE A 330 12.27 12.72 7.43
N ASN A 331 11.34 11.97 6.82
CA ASN A 331 11.62 11.05 5.72
C ASN A 331 11.47 11.74 4.37
N SER A 332 10.48 12.61 4.24
CA SER A 332 10.27 13.44 3.04
C SER A 332 9.38 14.64 3.33
N LEU A 333 9.45 15.63 2.44
CA LEU A 333 8.65 16.85 2.42
C LEU A 333 8.22 17.11 0.97
N GLY A 334 6.92 17.24 0.71
CA GLY A 334 6.43 17.48 -0.65
C GLY A 334 5.18 18.35 -0.71
N VAL A 335 5.08 19.19 -1.74
CA VAL A 335 3.87 19.96 -2.05
C VAL A 335 2.77 19.00 -2.47
N VAL A 336 1.57 19.21 -1.95
CA VAL A 336 0.38 18.43 -2.31
C VAL A 336 -0.74 19.34 -2.78
N SER A 337 -1.51 18.82 -3.73
CA SER A 337 -2.72 19.47 -4.23
C SER A 337 -3.98 18.87 -3.59
N PRO A 338 -5.06 19.67 -3.48
CA PRO A 338 -6.36 19.16 -3.05
C PRO A 338 -6.85 18.02 -3.94
N VAL A 339 -7.60 17.09 -3.36
CA VAL A 339 -8.22 16.00 -4.12
C VAL A 339 -9.45 16.47 -4.91
N GLY A 340 -10.12 17.52 -4.47
CA GLY A 340 -11.33 18.06 -5.12
C GLY A 340 -11.04 18.95 -6.33
N ASP A 341 -12.10 19.38 -7.02
CA ASP A 341 -12.00 20.45 -8.02
C ASP A 341 -11.72 21.77 -7.33
N THR A 342 -10.44 22.15 -7.24
CA THR A 342 -10.12 23.57 -7.16
C THR A 342 -10.27 24.12 -8.57
N GLY A 343 -11.29 24.95 -8.79
CA GLY A 343 -11.69 25.51 -10.09
C GLY A 343 -10.66 26.36 -10.83
N THR A 344 -9.38 26.22 -10.51
CA THR A 344 -8.26 26.80 -11.24
C THR A 344 -7.09 25.83 -11.16
N GLY A 345 -6.60 25.34 -12.30
CA GLY A 345 -5.29 24.67 -12.42
C GLY A 345 -4.10 25.60 -12.17
N ARG A 346 -4.26 26.55 -11.23
CA ARG A 346 -3.28 27.55 -10.86
C ARG A 346 -2.35 26.90 -9.85
N LYS A 347 -1.11 26.60 -10.27
CA LYS A 347 -0.04 26.26 -9.35
C LYS A 347 0.03 27.37 -8.30
N LEU A 348 -0.35 27.06 -7.06
CA LEU A 348 -0.11 27.98 -5.96
C LEU A 348 1.41 28.21 -5.89
N PRO A 349 1.87 29.45 -5.67
CA PRO A 349 3.29 29.68 -5.38
C PRO A 349 3.72 28.74 -4.25
N LEU A 350 4.96 28.23 -4.29
CA LEU A 350 5.53 27.41 -3.19
C LEU A 350 5.34 28.06 -1.81
N GLN A 351 5.24 29.39 -1.76
CA GLN A 351 5.05 30.21 -0.57
C GLN A 351 3.62 30.18 0.03
N SER A 352 2.64 29.57 -0.65
CA SER A 352 1.24 29.40 -0.20
C SER A 352 0.76 27.97 -0.46
N ALA A 353 1.68 27.02 -0.53
CA ALA A 353 1.39 25.62 -0.79
C ALA A 353 1.04 24.87 0.52
N VAL A 354 0.28 23.78 0.37
CA VAL A 354 0.17 22.79 1.44
C VAL A 354 1.28 21.76 1.27
N TRP A 355 2.07 21.62 2.32
CA TRP A 355 3.19 20.69 2.39
C TRP A 355 2.79 19.46 3.17
N LYS A 356 3.10 18.29 2.61
CA LYS A 356 3.02 17.01 3.30
C LYS A 356 4.40 16.63 3.79
N VAL A 357 4.51 16.38 5.09
CA VAL A 357 5.70 15.86 5.75
C VAL A 357 5.44 14.43 6.19
N PHE A 358 6.32 13.52 5.78
CA PHE A 358 6.37 12.18 6.35
C PHE A 358 7.48 12.11 7.40
N SER A 359 7.14 11.61 8.59
CA SER A 359 8.07 11.43 9.71
C SER A 359 7.75 10.16 10.48
N LYS A 360 8.71 9.68 11.29
CA LYS A 360 8.52 8.52 12.17
C LYS A 360 7.60 8.84 13.34
N GLU A 361 7.75 10.03 13.91
CA GLU A 361 6.98 10.53 15.06
C GLU A 361 6.28 11.86 14.72
N VAL A 362 5.32 12.24 15.55
CA VAL A 362 4.66 13.55 15.43
C VAL A 362 5.69 14.66 15.62
N LEU A 363 5.72 15.61 14.68
CA LEU A 363 6.66 16.72 14.71
C LEU A 363 6.37 17.62 15.92
N THR A 364 7.41 17.89 16.71
CA THR A 364 7.34 18.87 17.80
C THR A 364 7.22 20.28 17.23
N LYS A 365 6.74 21.22 18.05
CA LYS A 365 6.68 22.65 17.67
C LYS A 365 8.07 23.20 17.28
N ALA A 366 9.13 22.75 17.96
CA ALA A 366 10.50 23.13 17.63
C ALA A 366 10.91 22.61 16.24
N GLN A 367 10.62 21.35 15.92
CA GLN A 367 10.87 20.76 14.59
C GLN A 367 10.04 21.44 13.49
N LEU A 368 8.78 21.77 13.75
CA LEU A 368 7.95 22.54 12.82
C LEU A 368 8.53 23.92 12.55
N ASN A 369 8.97 24.64 13.59
CA ASN A 369 9.59 25.97 13.44
C ASN A 369 10.99 25.91 12.79
N LEU A 370 11.68 24.77 12.89
CA LEU A 370 12.91 24.55 12.11
C LEU A 370 12.59 24.38 10.62
N LEU A 371 11.55 23.60 10.30
CA LEU A 371 11.21 23.25 8.92
C LEU A 371 10.41 24.33 8.18
N PHE A 372 9.61 25.13 8.89
CA PHE A 372 8.76 26.17 8.35
C PHE A 372 9.05 27.52 9.00
N SER A 373 9.25 28.55 8.17
CA SER A 373 9.43 29.93 8.62
C SER A 373 8.13 30.56 9.12
N SER A 374 7.00 30.11 8.58
CA SER A 374 5.64 30.46 8.99
C SER A 374 4.66 29.39 8.52
N TYR A 375 3.56 29.20 9.25
CA TYR A 375 2.46 28.31 8.88
C TYR A 375 1.15 28.78 9.51
N ASP A 376 0.05 28.56 8.78
CA ASP A 376 -1.29 28.99 9.18
C ASP A 376 -2.11 27.82 9.74
N SER A 377 -1.90 26.61 9.21
CA SER A 377 -2.67 25.42 9.58
C SER A 377 -1.80 24.17 9.58
N VAL A 378 -2.01 23.31 10.59
CA VAL A 378 -1.32 22.02 10.73
C VAL A 378 -2.35 20.94 11.03
N LYS A 379 -2.31 19.85 10.26
CA LYS A 379 -3.10 18.64 10.49
C LYS A 379 -2.19 17.43 10.55
N VAL A 380 -2.42 16.56 11.52
CA VAL A 380 -1.59 15.39 11.76
C VAL A 380 -2.44 14.13 11.68
N LYS A 381 -1.92 13.09 11.04
CA LYS A 381 -2.47 11.74 11.07
C LYS A 381 -1.36 10.72 11.29
N GLN A 382 -1.54 9.88 12.29
CA GLN A 382 -0.64 8.76 12.57
C GLN A 382 -1.18 7.49 11.92
N TRP A 383 -0.28 6.74 11.31
CA TRP A 383 -0.57 5.49 10.63
C TRP A 383 0.30 4.37 11.19
N LEU A 384 -0.29 3.22 11.41
CA LEU A 384 0.44 1.95 11.32
C LEU A 384 0.30 1.50 9.87
N ALA A 385 1.12 2.11 9.01
CA ALA A 385 0.94 2.09 7.56
C ALA A 385 1.48 0.81 6.93
N TYR A 386 2.55 0.24 7.47
CA TYR A 386 3.27 -0.85 6.82
C TYR A 386 3.74 -1.87 7.85
N PRO A 387 3.86 -3.16 7.50
CA PRO A 387 4.68 -4.09 8.26
C PRO A 387 6.11 -3.55 8.42
N GLN A 388 6.74 -3.84 9.55
CA GLN A 388 8.18 -3.72 9.69
C GLN A 388 8.80 -4.88 8.92
N TYR A 389 9.47 -4.55 7.80
CA TYR A 389 10.09 -5.55 6.94
C TYR A 389 11.46 -5.92 7.50
N SER A 390 11.76 -7.22 7.48
CA SER A 390 13.02 -7.77 7.98
C SER A 390 13.20 -9.16 7.36
N PRO A 391 13.88 -9.27 6.22
CA PRO A 391 14.24 -10.54 5.61
C PRO A 391 14.95 -11.48 6.61
N PRO A 392 14.73 -12.81 6.51
CA PRO A 392 13.82 -13.49 5.59
C PRO A 392 12.34 -13.34 5.97
N GLU A 393 11.49 -13.05 4.99
CA GLU A 393 10.07 -12.85 5.20
C GLU A 393 9.28 -14.17 5.23
N LYS A 394 8.44 -14.38 6.26
CA LYS A 394 7.46 -15.49 6.37
C LYS A 394 6.02 -14.97 6.26
N CYS A 395 5.37 -15.12 5.13
CA CYS A 395 4.04 -14.54 4.97
C CYS A 395 3.02 -15.26 5.86
N PRO A 396 2.10 -14.54 6.52
CA PRO A 396 0.97 -15.18 7.17
C PRO A 396 0.15 -15.99 6.15
N PRO A 397 -0.46 -17.13 6.55
CA PRO A 397 -1.25 -17.95 5.66
C PRO A 397 -2.51 -17.21 5.21
N ILE A 398 -2.94 -17.49 3.97
CA ILE A 398 -4.18 -16.96 3.41
C ILE A 398 -5.39 -17.69 4.02
N ILE A 399 -5.26 -19.01 4.23
CA ILE A 399 -6.29 -19.85 4.86
C ILE A 399 -5.93 -20.01 6.34
N LEU A 400 -6.75 -19.45 7.23
CA LEU A 400 -6.59 -19.63 8.68
C LEU A 400 -7.28 -20.92 9.14
N HIS A 401 -8.46 -21.18 8.58
CA HIS A 401 -9.24 -22.39 8.77
C HIS A 401 -10.15 -22.56 7.52
N GLU A 402 -10.75 -23.73 7.32
CA GLU A 402 -11.82 -23.93 6.32
C GLU A 402 -12.87 -22.81 6.37
N HIS A 403 -13.07 -22.10 5.26
CA HIS A 403 -13.97 -20.93 5.13
C HIS A 403 -13.60 -19.70 6.00
N LEU A 404 -12.40 -19.66 6.57
CA LEU A 404 -11.85 -18.50 7.27
C LEU A 404 -10.54 -18.05 6.60
N TYR A 405 -10.57 -16.88 5.97
CA TYR A 405 -9.47 -16.36 5.15
C TYR A 405 -8.87 -15.07 5.73
N TYR A 406 -7.58 -14.87 5.52
CA TYR A 406 -6.84 -13.65 5.88
C TYR A 406 -6.15 -13.05 4.66
N LEU A 407 -6.54 -11.84 4.26
CA LEU A 407 -6.01 -11.20 3.06
C LEU A 407 -4.75 -10.36 3.31
N ASN A 408 -4.61 -9.75 4.49
CA ASN A 408 -3.48 -8.85 4.76
C ASN A 408 -2.15 -9.60 4.97
N GLY A 409 -2.14 -10.93 4.85
CA GLY A 409 -0.89 -11.70 4.78
C GLY A 409 0.00 -11.24 3.61
N LEU A 410 -0.60 -10.83 2.49
CA LEU A 410 0.12 -10.37 1.31
C LEU A 410 0.80 -9.00 1.51
N GLU A 411 0.40 -8.22 2.52
CA GLU A 411 1.09 -6.95 2.84
C GLU A 411 2.53 -7.15 3.31
N ARG A 412 2.87 -8.37 3.78
CA ARG A 412 4.25 -8.75 4.11
C ARG A 412 5.14 -8.85 2.87
N VAL A 413 4.54 -9.09 1.71
CA VAL A 413 5.23 -9.11 0.41
C VAL A 413 5.44 -7.68 -0.09
N ALA A 414 4.36 -6.90 -0.12
CA ALA A 414 4.37 -5.47 -0.36
C ALA A 414 3.02 -4.87 0.03
N SER A 415 3.01 -3.67 0.59
CA SER A 415 1.78 -2.98 0.95
C SER A 415 1.48 -1.86 -0.05
N ALA A 416 0.52 -2.10 -0.93
CA ALA A 416 0.00 -1.12 -1.87
C ALA A 416 -1.48 -1.38 -2.17
N MET A 417 -2.20 -0.37 -2.65
CA MET A 417 -3.64 -0.48 -3.01
C MET A 417 -3.91 -1.68 -3.94
N GLU A 418 -3.07 -1.85 -4.96
CA GLU A 418 -3.21 -2.94 -5.92
C GLU A 418 -2.96 -4.31 -5.30
N VAL A 419 -1.96 -4.42 -4.42
CA VAL A 419 -1.66 -5.67 -3.71
C VAL A 419 -2.83 -6.08 -2.82
N SER A 420 -3.48 -5.12 -2.13
CA SER A 420 -4.71 -5.40 -1.38
C SER A 420 -5.86 -5.86 -2.27
N ALA A 421 -6.02 -5.28 -3.47
CA ALA A 421 -7.03 -5.71 -4.43
C ALA A 421 -6.76 -7.12 -4.97
N ILE A 422 -5.50 -7.45 -5.29
CA ILE A 422 -5.04 -8.78 -5.70
C ILE A 422 -5.33 -9.80 -4.59
N ALA A 423 -4.98 -9.50 -3.34
CA ALA A 423 -5.26 -10.36 -2.20
C ALA A 423 -6.76 -10.61 -2.02
N ALA A 424 -7.58 -9.55 -2.13
CA ALA A 424 -9.03 -9.65 -2.02
C ALA A 424 -9.64 -10.51 -3.14
N ARG A 425 -9.16 -10.37 -4.39
CA ARG A 425 -9.62 -11.19 -5.51
C ARG A 425 -9.19 -12.65 -5.34
N ASN A 426 -7.96 -12.89 -4.89
CA ASN A 426 -7.47 -14.24 -4.59
C ASN A 426 -8.32 -14.91 -3.51
N ALA A 427 -8.60 -14.23 -2.39
CA ALA A 427 -9.43 -14.77 -1.31
C ALA A 427 -10.87 -15.07 -1.77
N ALA A 428 -11.47 -14.21 -2.61
CA ALA A 428 -12.81 -14.44 -3.15
C ALA A 428 -12.87 -15.65 -4.10
N LEU A 429 -11.87 -15.80 -4.98
CA LEU A 429 -11.76 -16.97 -5.86
C LEU A 429 -11.51 -18.24 -5.06
N LEU A 430 -10.61 -18.20 -4.08
CA LEU A 430 -10.30 -19.33 -3.21
C LEU A 430 -11.52 -19.78 -2.39
N ALA A 431 -12.29 -18.82 -1.88
CA ALA A 431 -13.56 -19.10 -1.21
C ALA A 431 -14.57 -19.76 -2.16
N PHE A 432 -14.73 -19.23 -3.37
CA PHE A 432 -15.64 -19.75 -4.38
C PHE A 432 -15.29 -21.19 -4.80
N HIS A 433 -14.03 -21.44 -5.13
CA HIS A 433 -13.60 -22.78 -5.57
C HIS A 433 -13.73 -23.82 -4.49
N ARG A 434 -13.37 -23.47 -3.24
CA ARG A 434 -13.51 -24.41 -2.12
C ARG A 434 -14.98 -24.69 -1.80
N TRP A 435 -15.84 -23.67 -1.88
CA TRP A 435 -17.29 -23.82 -1.69
C TRP A 435 -17.93 -24.77 -2.72
N HIS A 436 -17.46 -24.74 -3.97
CA HIS A 436 -17.99 -25.57 -5.06
C HIS A 436 -17.17 -26.83 -5.37
N GLY A 437 -16.08 -27.10 -4.64
CA GLY A 437 -15.21 -28.26 -4.86
C GLY A 437 -14.32 -28.18 -6.11
N HIS A 438 -14.06 -26.99 -6.66
CA HIS A 438 -13.23 -26.78 -7.85
C HIS A 438 -11.72 -26.72 -7.52
N SER A 439 -11.17 -27.80 -6.98
CA SER A 439 -9.75 -27.86 -6.57
C SER A 439 -8.76 -27.68 -7.72
N ALA A 440 -9.14 -28.04 -8.95
CA ALA A 440 -8.31 -27.89 -10.15
C ALA A 440 -7.93 -26.43 -10.46
N ASN A 441 -8.66 -25.45 -9.93
CA ASN A 441 -8.39 -24.02 -10.17
C ASN A 441 -7.54 -23.37 -9.05
N ILE A 442 -7.02 -24.17 -8.11
CA ILE A 442 -6.20 -23.70 -6.99
C ILE A 442 -4.76 -24.20 -7.16
N ASP A 443 -3.79 -23.30 -6.98
CA ASP A 443 -2.35 -23.59 -7.02
C ASP A 443 -1.86 -24.22 -8.34
N GLN A 444 -2.42 -23.77 -9.47
CA GLN A 444 -1.91 -24.17 -10.78
C GLN A 444 -0.62 -23.43 -11.11
N GLU A 445 0.45 -24.20 -11.26
CA GLU A 445 1.74 -23.72 -11.75
C GLU A 445 1.81 -23.80 -13.29
N ASP A 446 2.74 -23.04 -13.89
CA ASP A 446 3.08 -23.05 -15.33
C ASP A 446 1.96 -22.70 -16.32
N LEU A 447 0.84 -22.18 -15.83
CA LEU A 447 -0.26 -21.72 -16.67
C LEU A 447 0.18 -20.63 -17.66
N HIS A 448 1.14 -19.78 -17.29
CA HIS A 448 1.66 -18.76 -18.21
C HIS A 448 2.37 -19.36 -19.43
N GLU A 449 3.00 -20.54 -19.29
CA GLU A 449 3.59 -21.25 -20.42
C GLU A 449 2.50 -21.95 -21.25
N LYS A 450 1.53 -22.60 -20.59
CA LYS A 450 0.40 -23.28 -21.25
C LYS A 450 -0.50 -22.32 -22.03
N LEU A 451 -0.80 -21.14 -21.47
CA LEU A 451 -1.61 -20.11 -22.12
C LEU A 451 -0.87 -19.38 -23.26
N LYS A 452 0.47 -19.45 -23.31
CA LYS A 452 1.23 -18.96 -24.46
C LYS A 452 1.17 -19.94 -25.65
N THR A 453 0.94 -21.23 -25.41
CA THR A 453 0.84 -22.24 -26.47
C THR A 453 -0.59 -22.51 -26.94
N GLU A 454 -1.60 -22.05 -26.22
CA GLU A 454 -3.03 -22.21 -26.57
C GLU A 454 -3.63 -21.01 -27.34
N LEU A 455 -2.81 -20.02 -27.69
CA LEU A 455 -3.11 -18.88 -28.57
C LEU A 455 -2.16 -18.92 -29.77
#